data_AF-A0A833VV09-F1
#
_entry.id   AF-A0A833VV09-F1
#
_cell.length_a   1.000
_cell.length_b   1.000
_cell.length_c   1.000
_cell.angle_alpha   90.00
_cell.angle_beta   90.00
_cell.angle_gamma   90.00
#
_symmetry.space_group_name_H-M   'P 1'
#
loop_
_entity.id
_entity.type
_entity.pdbx_description
1 polymer ?
#
loop_
_entity_poly.entity_id
_entity_poly.type
_entity_poly.pdbx_seq_one_letter_code
_entity_poly.pdbx_strand_id
1 'polypeptide(L)'
;MAWTHYQYVLALLMVVTGSFNTLSVKYADQQIVPGEDGQPRHFNHPFMQSSFMFIGEMMCLLVFKVLYHYYSRRGDNSVDSNPLTKGSHVFNPFILLIPALCDTCATSIMYVGLNLTYASSFQMFRGAVIIFTAVLSMGFLNKKLDSREWMGIIMVIIGLALVGLSDISIEKSDVSTNSILTGDLLIICAQVITAVQMVVEEKFVAGQNIPALQAVGWEGIFGFISICILMIPLNFIHAPPPFADNSKGTLEATKDAFIQIGNSGHLLMAIVGISFSIAFFNFAGISVTKEIGATTRMILDSIRTIIIWAFSLAFRWQAFHYLQLIGFSVLLIGMCCYNNVIIPQLIRKCRYRLGRHRPPPNDRERIINTAADDIPETQ
;
A
#
# COMPACT_ATOMS: atom_id res chain seq x y z
N MET A 1 -7.91 -18.44 -15.51
CA MET A 1 -8.34 -19.32 -14.40
C MET A 1 -9.27 -18.59 -13.44
N ALA A 2 -10.23 -19.30 -12.83
CA ALA A 2 -10.94 -18.82 -11.65
C ALA A 2 -10.00 -18.88 -10.44
N TRP A 3 -9.91 -17.83 -9.62
CA TRP A 3 -9.05 -17.85 -8.44
C TRP A 3 -9.49 -18.96 -7.47
N THR A 4 -8.54 -19.51 -6.72
CA THR A 4 -8.89 -20.45 -5.64
C THR A 4 -9.66 -19.72 -4.55
N HIS A 5 -10.45 -20.45 -3.74
CA HIS A 5 -11.15 -19.85 -2.61
C HIS A 5 -10.19 -19.12 -1.66
N TYR A 6 -8.98 -19.67 -1.46
CA TYR A 6 -7.93 -19.05 -0.67
C TYR A 6 -7.48 -17.70 -1.24
N GLN A 7 -7.19 -17.64 -2.54
CA GLN A 7 -6.80 -16.41 -3.24
C GLN A 7 -7.89 -15.33 -3.18
N TYR A 8 -9.16 -15.71 -3.33
CA TYR A 8 -10.29 -14.78 -3.16
C TYR A 8 -10.37 -14.22 -1.74
N VAL A 9 -10.19 -15.06 -0.72
CA VAL A 9 -10.20 -14.63 0.69
C VAL A 9 -9.04 -13.67 0.97
N LEU A 10 -7.83 -13.95 0.48
CA LEU A 10 -6.68 -13.05 0.62
C LEU A 10 -6.93 -11.69 -0.04
N ALA A 11 -7.48 -11.70 -1.26
CA ALA A 11 -7.77 -10.48 -1.99
C ALA A 11 -8.82 -9.62 -1.27
N LEU A 12 -9.91 -10.24 -0.79
CA LEU A 12 -10.94 -9.56 0.00
C LEU A 12 -10.38 -9.03 1.32
N LEU A 13 -9.58 -9.84 2.02
CA LEU A 13 -8.94 -9.46 3.29
C LEU A 13 -8.09 -8.21 3.10
N MET A 14 -7.20 -8.20 2.09
CA MET A 14 -6.34 -7.06 1.76
C MET A 14 -7.16 -5.79 1.51
N VAL A 15 -8.21 -5.86 0.70
CA VAL A 15 -9.02 -4.68 0.36
C VAL A 15 -9.76 -4.15 1.59
N VAL A 16 -10.38 -5.03 2.38
CA VAL A 16 -11.18 -4.64 3.55
C VAL A 16 -10.29 -4.08 4.65
N THR A 17 -9.25 -4.80 5.06
CA THR A 17 -8.38 -4.37 6.17
C THR A 17 -7.54 -3.17 5.78
N GLY A 18 -7.11 -3.08 4.53
CA GLY A 18 -6.42 -1.90 4.00
C GLY A 18 -7.32 -0.66 3.97
N SER A 19 -8.60 -0.80 3.57
CA SER A 19 -9.55 0.31 3.59
C SER A 19 -9.84 0.76 5.02
N PHE A 20 -10.08 -0.19 5.92
CA PHE A 20 -10.30 0.09 7.34
C PHE A 20 -9.09 0.81 7.95
N ASN A 21 -7.86 0.34 7.68
CA ASN A 21 -6.64 0.98 8.17
C ASN A 21 -6.57 2.47 7.79
N THR A 22 -6.75 2.80 6.51
CA THR A 22 -6.68 4.21 6.07
C THR A 22 -7.79 5.06 6.70
N LEU A 23 -9.00 4.50 6.86
CA LEU A 23 -10.09 5.19 7.55
C LEU A 23 -9.79 5.39 9.04
N SER A 24 -9.17 4.41 9.70
CA SER A 24 -8.75 4.52 11.11
C SER A 24 -7.64 5.55 11.31
N VAL A 25 -6.66 5.62 10.40
CA VAL A 25 -5.63 6.69 10.40
C VAL A 25 -6.30 8.05 10.27
N LYS A 26 -7.16 8.23 9.27
CA LYS A 26 -7.89 9.51 9.08
C LYS A 26 -8.76 9.86 10.29
N TYR A 27 -9.39 8.86 10.90
CA TYR A 27 -10.16 9.06 12.12
C TYR A 27 -9.29 9.49 13.30
N ALA A 28 -8.07 8.93 13.44
CA ALA A 28 -7.10 9.35 14.45
C ALA A 28 -6.64 10.80 14.23
N ASP A 29 -6.28 11.17 13.00
CA ASP A 29 -5.84 12.54 12.64
C ASP A 29 -6.91 13.60 12.93
N GLN A 30 -8.18 13.24 12.78
CA GLN A 30 -9.31 14.14 13.05
C GLN A 30 -9.61 14.32 14.55
N GLN A 31 -9.07 13.48 15.44
CA GLN A 31 -9.27 13.65 16.87
C GLN A 31 -8.57 14.92 17.34
N ILE A 32 -9.29 15.70 18.16
CA ILE A 32 -8.74 16.86 18.86
C ILE A 32 -8.54 16.46 20.31
N VAL A 33 -7.29 16.41 20.77
CA VAL A 33 -6.93 15.93 22.10
C VAL A 33 -5.93 16.89 22.74
N PRO A 34 -6.04 17.18 24.05
CA PRO A 34 -5.06 18.02 24.72
C PRO A 34 -3.68 17.36 24.75
N GLY A 35 -2.68 18.10 24.28
CA GLY A 35 -1.26 17.72 24.32
C GLY A 35 -0.58 18.01 25.66
N GLU A 36 0.75 18.02 25.66
CA GLU A 36 1.62 18.25 26.82
C GLU A 36 1.37 19.62 27.49
N ASP A 37 1.02 20.64 26.71
CA ASP A 37 0.71 21.99 27.16
C ASP A 37 -0.77 22.21 27.51
N GLY A 38 -1.58 21.15 27.46
CA GLY A 38 -3.01 21.18 27.74
C GLY A 38 -3.86 21.85 26.66
N GLN A 39 -3.26 22.29 25.53
CA GLN A 39 -4.01 22.89 24.43
C GLN A 39 -4.61 21.79 23.53
N PRO A 40 -5.89 21.90 23.14
CA PRO A 40 -6.53 20.96 22.22
C PRO A 40 -5.95 21.14 20.82
N ARG A 41 -5.28 20.12 20.30
CA ARG A 41 -4.75 20.08 18.92
C ARG A 41 -5.18 18.82 18.21
N HIS A 42 -5.10 18.83 16.88
CA HIS A 42 -5.25 17.62 16.09
C HIS A 42 -4.10 16.65 16.35
N PHE A 43 -4.38 15.35 16.31
CA PHE A 43 -3.36 14.32 16.42
C PHE A 43 -2.52 14.25 15.15
N ASN A 44 -1.54 15.14 15.01
CA ASN A 44 -0.67 15.24 13.84
C ASN A 44 0.73 14.66 14.13
N HIS A 45 0.81 13.33 14.14
CA HIS A 45 2.03 12.59 14.46
C HIS A 45 2.27 11.42 13.48
N PRO A 46 2.56 11.70 12.20
CA PRO A 46 2.63 10.68 11.14
C PRO A 46 3.76 9.66 11.34
N PHE A 47 4.93 10.09 11.86
CA PHE A 47 6.03 9.16 12.12
C PHE A 47 5.72 8.27 13.32
N MET A 48 5.05 8.83 14.34
CA MET A 48 4.55 8.05 15.46
C MET A 48 3.49 7.04 15.03
N GLN A 49 2.54 7.42 14.19
CA GLN A 49 1.57 6.49 13.60
C GLN A 49 2.23 5.37 12.81
N SER A 50 3.27 5.70 12.04
CA SER A 50 4.08 4.71 11.31
C SER A 50 4.74 3.71 12.27
N SER A 51 5.22 4.16 13.44
CA SER A 51 5.76 3.26 14.45
C SER A 51 4.72 2.25 14.96
N PHE A 52 3.47 2.68 15.16
CA PHE A 52 2.36 1.78 15.53
C PHE A 52 1.95 0.84 14.40
N MET A 53 2.11 1.27 13.14
CA MET A 53 1.91 0.39 11.99
C MET A 53 2.95 -0.74 11.98
N PHE A 54 4.24 -0.42 12.16
CA PHE A 54 5.30 -1.43 12.25
C PHE A 54 5.14 -2.35 13.48
N ILE A 55 4.62 -1.85 14.60
CA ILE A 55 4.24 -2.71 15.74
C ILE A 55 3.22 -3.76 15.32
N GLY A 56 2.22 -3.38 14.52
CA GLY A 56 1.24 -4.32 13.96
C GLY A 56 1.90 -5.41 13.10
N GLU A 57 2.83 -5.03 12.23
CA GLU A 57 3.60 -5.97 11.41
C GLU A 57 4.47 -6.92 12.23
N MET A 58 5.12 -6.43 13.29
CA MET A 58 5.89 -7.27 14.22
C MET A 58 5.02 -8.34 14.89
N MET A 59 3.74 -8.07 15.13
CA MET A 59 2.81 -9.07 15.70
C MET A 59 2.63 -10.27 14.77
N CYS A 60 2.78 -10.10 13.44
CA CYS A 60 2.76 -11.24 12.50
C CYS A 60 3.86 -12.25 12.83
N LEU A 61 5.07 -11.80 13.23
CA LEU A 61 6.14 -12.71 13.60
C LEU A 61 5.80 -13.52 14.86
N LEU A 62 5.13 -12.90 15.83
CA LEU A 62 4.67 -13.58 17.05
C LEU A 62 3.63 -14.64 16.70
N VAL A 63 2.65 -14.31 15.87
CA VAL A 63 1.64 -15.27 15.39
C VAL A 63 2.31 -16.42 14.63
N PHE A 64 3.29 -16.13 13.78
CA PHE A 64 4.05 -17.14 13.05
C PHE A 64 4.77 -18.10 14.01
N LYS A 65 5.50 -17.58 15.00
CA LYS A 65 6.22 -18.41 15.97
C LYS A 65 5.27 -19.29 16.81
N VAL A 66 4.11 -18.75 17.20
CA VAL A 66 3.09 -19.51 17.93
C VAL A 66 2.53 -20.64 17.07
N LEU A 67 2.17 -20.36 15.81
CA LEU A 67 1.68 -21.37 14.87
C LEU A 67 2.73 -22.43 14.55
N TYR A 68 3.97 -22.00 14.29
CA TYR A 68 5.09 -22.90 14.02
C TYR A 68 5.34 -23.84 15.20
N HIS A 69 5.38 -23.32 16.43
CA HIS A 69 5.55 -24.14 17.63
C HIS A 69 4.39 -25.09 17.87
N TYR A 70 3.15 -24.64 17.63
CA TYR A 70 1.95 -25.47 17.76
C TYR A 70 1.94 -26.63 16.75
N TYR A 71 2.24 -26.37 15.48
CA TYR A 71 2.28 -27.39 14.42
C TYR A 71 3.50 -28.30 14.53
N SER A 72 4.65 -27.77 14.94
CA SER A 72 5.84 -28.57 15.21
C SER A 72 5.60 -29.58 16.35
N ARG A 73 4.86 -29.17 17.39
CA ARG A 73 4.47 -30.08 18.48
C ARG A 73 3.49 -31.19 18.07
N ARG A 74 2.69 -30.99 17.02
CA ARG A 74 1.78 -32.02 16.51
C ARG A 74 2.51 -33.14 15.76
N GLY A 75 3.72 -32.91 15.26
CA GLY A 75 4.53 -33.94 14.59
C GLY A 75 3.96 -34.49 13.27
N ASP A 76 2.91 -33.88 12.73
CA ASP A 76 2.10 -34.43 11.62
C ASP A 76 2.42 -33.77 10.25
N ASN A 77 3.67 -33.34 10.02
CA ASN A 77 4.10 -32.54 8.85
C ASN A 77 3.25 -31.28 8.55
N SER A 78 2.39 -30.88 9.50
CA SER A 78 1.43 -29.78 9.36
C SER A 78 2.07 -28.40 9.20
N VAL A 79 3.35 -28.27 9.56
CA VAL A 79 4.16 -27.07 9.33
C VAL A 79 4.35 -26.83 7.82
N ASP A 80 4.61 -27.89 7.07
CA ASP A 80 4.91 -27.81 5.64
C ASP A 80 3.63 -27.81 4.78
N SER A 81 2.52 -28.34 5.30
CA SER A 81 1.25 -28.42 4.57
C SER A 81 0.37 -27.16 4.72
N ASN A 82 0.55 -26.37 5.79
CA ASN A 82 -0.33 -25.24 6.07
C ASN A 82 0.13 -23.98 5.32
N PRO A 83 -0.71 -23.31 4.52
CA PRO A 83 -0.32 -22.13 3.72
C PRO A 83 0.26 -20.97 4.55
N LEU A 84 -0.03 -20.91 5.86
CA LEU A 84 0.49 -19.86 6.76
C LEU A 84 1.94 -20.09 7.19
N THR A 85 2.36 -21.34 7.27
CA THR A 85 3.72 -21.73 7.72
C THR A 85 4.57 -22.29 6.59
N LYS A 86 3.96 -22.75 5.49
CA LYS A 86 4.65 -23.30 4.33
C LYS A 86 5.63 -22.30 3.72
N GLY A 87 6.87 -22.73 3.55
CA GLY A 87 7.92 -21.96 2.87
C GLY A 87 9.32 -22.30 3.38
N SER A 88 10.34 -21.64 2.82
CA SER A 88 11.70 -21.77 3.34
C SER A 88 11.83 -21.06 4.68
N HIS A 89 12.23 -21.83 5.70
CA HIS A 89 12.48 -21.33 7.05
C HIS A 89 13.94 -20.88 7.26
N VAL A 90 14.83 -21.25 6.34
CA VAL A 90 16.27 -20.97 6.42
C VAL A 90 16.61 -19.92 5.37
N PHE A 91 16.54 -18.66 5.76
CA PHE A 91 16.99 -17.53 4.95
C PHE A 91 17.64 -16.48 5.84
N ASN A 92 18.46 -15.61 5.24
CA ASN A 92 19.08 -14.52 5.96
C ASN A 92 18.06 -13.37 6.15
N PRO A 93 17.63 -13.03 7.38
CA PRO A 93 16.64 -11.98 7.61
C PRO A 93 17.06 -10.62 7.06
N PHE A 94 18.37 -10.34 6.97
CA PHE A 94 18.89 -9.07 6.45
C PHE A 94 18.49 -8.79 4.99
N ILE A 95 18.04 -9.79 4.23
CA ILE A 95 17.49 -9.57 2.88
C ILE A 95 16.23 -8.69 2.92
N LEU A 96 15.44 -8.78 4.00
CA LEU A 96 14.22 -8.00 4.21
C LEU A 96 14.49 -6.59 4.76
N LEU A 97 15.75 -6.25 5.06
CA LEU A 97 16.11 -4.90 5.47
C LEU A 97 15.93 -3.90 4.34
N ILE A 98 16.28 -4.28 3.10
CA ILE A 98 16.15 -3.41 1.94
C ILE A 98 14.69 -2.99 1.71
N PRO A 99 13.72 -3.91 1.58
CA PRO A 99 12.31 -3.52 1.41
C PRO A 99 11.78 -2.73 2.61
N ALA A 100 12.17 -3.07 3.86
CA ALA A 100 11.76 -2.31 5.04
C ALA A 100 12.28 -0.86 5.06
N LEU A 101 13.52 -0.63 4.63
CA LEU A 101 14.08 0.71 4.48
C LEU A 101 13.39 1.49 3.37
N CYS A 102 13.11 0.84 2.23
CA CYS A 102 12.36 1.44 1.15
C CYS A 102 10.95 1.84 1.61
N ASP A 103 10.24 0.98 2.33
CA ASP A 103 8.91 1.26 2.86
C ASP A 103 8.92 2.44 3.84
N THR A 104 9.83 2.41 4.82
CA THR A 104 9.98 3.51 5.80
C THR A 104 10.27 4.85 5.11
N CYS A 105 11.15 4.83 4.10
CA CYS A 105 11.54 6.03 3.37
C CYS A 105 10.42 6.55 2.46
N ALA A 106 9.77 5.66 1.70
CA ALA A 106 8.63 6.01 0.85
C ALA A 106 7.48 6.57 1.67
N THR A 107 7.15 5.92 2.79
CA THR A 107 6.10 6.32 3.71
C THR A 107 6.39 7.69 4.34
N SER A 108 7.63 7.94 4.76
CA SER A 108 8.06 9.25 5.28
C SER A 108 7.90 10.37 4.23
N ILE A 109 8.34 10.14 2.99
CA ILE A 109 8.20 11.13 1.90
C ILE A 109 6.72 11.36 1.56
N MET A 110 5.91 10.29 1.56
CA MET A 110 4.46 10.35 1.35
C MET A 110 3.77 11.25 2.38
N TYR A 111 4.14 11.16 3.67
CA TYR A 111 3.57 12.03 4.71
C TYR A 111 3.93 13.50 4.51
N VAL A 112 5.19 13.80 4.17
CA VAL A 112 5.59 15.18 3.84
C VAL A 112 4.80 15.70 2.64
N GLY A 113 4.59 14.86 1.62
CA GLY A 113 3.76 15.19 0.46
C GLY A 113 2.29 15.45 0.83
N LEU A 114 1.70 14.62 1.71
CA LEU A 114 0.33 14.76 2.17
C LEU A 114 0.07 16.09 2.88
N ASN A 115 1.05 16.65 3.60
CA ASN A 115 0.93 17.96 4.24
C ASN A 115 0.97 19.14 3.26
N LEU A 116 1.38 18.89 2.01
CA LEU A 116 1.55 19.91 0.98
C LEU A 116 0.48 19.85 -0.12
N THR A 117 -0.20 18.71 -0.29
CA THR A 117 -1.25 18.50 -1.29
C THR A 117 -2.56 18.05 -0.65
N TYR A 118 -3.61 17.89 -1.46
CA TYR A 118 -4.90 17.39 -1.02
C TYR A 118 -4.85 15.87 -0.78
N ALA A 119 -5.48 15.40 0.30
CA ALA A 119 -5.56 13.97 0.65
C ALA A 119 -6.13 13.08 -0.47
N SER A 120 -7.00 13.66 -1.30
CA SER A 120 -7.55 13.03 -2.49
C SER A 120 -6.55 12.80 -3.59
N SER A 121 -5.69 13.79 -3.82
CA SER A 121 -4.69 13.78 -4.87
C SER A 121 -3.55 12.85 -4.45
N PHE A 122 -3.20 12.86 -3.16
CA PHE A 122 -2.35 11.84 -2.54
C PHE A 122 -2.79 10.40 -2.85
N GLN A 123 -4.08 10.09 -2.64
CA GLN A 123 -4.62 8.76 -2.92
C GLN A 123 -4.54 8.40 -4.41
N MET A 124 -4.76 9.37 -5.29
CA MET A 124 -4.73 9.18 -6.74
C MET A 124 -3.31 9.00 -7.27
N PHE A 125 -2.36 9.82 -6.81
CA PHE A 125 -0.94 9.72 -7.17
C PHE A 125 -0.31 8.41 -6.68
N ARG A 126 -0.86 7.79 -5.63
CA ARG A 126 -0.46 6.44 -5.22
C ARG A 126 -0.67 5.39 -6.34
N GLY A 127 -1.62 5.63 -7.25
CA GLY A 127 -1.80 4.79 -8.44
C GLY A 127 -0.62 4.83 -9.42
N ALA A 128 0.26 5.84 -9.35
CA ALA A 128 1.44 5.96 -10.21
C ALA A 128 2.46 4.82 -10.03
N VAL A 129 2.43 4.14 -8.88
CA VAL A 129 3.31 3.00 -8.59
C VAL A 129 3.27 1.94 -9.69
N ILE A 130 2.13 1.75 -10.37
CA ILE A 130 1.98 0.77 -11.47
C ILE A 130 2.93 1.02 -12.64
N ILE A 131 3.20 2.28 -12.95
CA ILE A 131 4.09 2.66 -14.05
C ILE A 131 5.51 2.20 -13.71
N PHE A 132 5.99 2.54 -12.52
CA PHE A 132 7.35 2.23 -12.09
C PHE A 132 7.53 0.74 -11.82
N THR A 133 6.55 0.07 -11.19
CA THR A 133 6.62 -1.38 -10.94
C THR A 133 6.64 -2.16 -12.25
N ALA A 134 5.87 -1.77 -13.28
CA ALA A 134 5.89 -2.43 -14.58
C ALA A 134 7.27 -2.33 -15.26
N VAL A 135 7.85 -1.13 -15.28
CA VAL A 135 9.18 -0.88 -15.87
C VAL A 135 10.28 -1.61 -15.10
N LEU A 136 10.28 -1.52 -13.78
CA LEU A 136 11.27 -2.21 -12.93
C LEU A 136 11.11 -3.74 -13.01
N SER A 137 9.89 -4.26 -13.11
CA SER A 137 9.65 -5.70 -13.28
C SER A 137 10.18 -6.23 -14.61
N MET A 138 10.13 -5.43 -15.69
CA MET A 138 10.75 -5.81 -16.97
C MET A 138 12.27 -5.92 -16.83
N GLY A 139 12.90 -5.00 -16.11
CA GLY A 139 14.35 -4.99 -15.91
C GLY A 139 14.88 -6.04 -14.91
N PHE A 140 14.20 -6.22 -13.77
CA PHE A 140 14.71 -7.05 -12.67
C PHE A 140 14.13 -8.47 -12.60
N LEU A 141 12.90 -8.68 -13.10
CA LEU A 141 12.22 -9.97 -13.10
C LEU A 141 12.07 -10.57 -14.50
N ASN A 142 12.59 -9.89 -15.54
CA ASN A 142 12.50 -10.31 -16.95
C ASN A 142 11.06 -10.58 -17.42
N LYS A 143 10.06 -9.89 -16.83
CA LYS A 143 8.67 -9.98 -17.29
C LYS A 143 8.52 -9.28 -18.63
N LYS A 144 7.79 -9.91 -19.57
CA LYS A 144 7.46 -9.31 -20.86
C LYS A 144 6.12 -8.61 -20.76
N LEU A 145 6.09 -7.31 -21.08
CA LEU A 145 4.85 -6.55 -21.11
C LEU A 145 4.13 -6.74 -22.45
N ASP A 146 2.85 -7.10 -22.37
CA ASP A 146 1.95 -7.15 -23.52
C ASP A 146 1.60 -5.73 -24.00
N SER A 147 1.19 -5.62 -25.28
CA SER A 147 0.69 -4.34 -25.84
C SER A 147 -0.48 -3.74 -25.04
N ARG A 148 -1.26 -4.58 -24.35
CA ARG A 148 -2.37 -4.16 -23.48
C ARG A 148 -1.89 -3.48 -22.20
N GLU A 149 -0.83 -4.00 -21.59
CA GLU A 149 -0.23 -3.45 -20.38
C GLU A 149 0.35 -2.07 -20.67
N TRP A 150 1.02 -1.91 -21.81
CA TRP A 150 1.47 -0.61 -22.30
C TRP A 150 0.33 0.40 -22.49
N MET A 151 -0.80 -0.02 -23.06
CA MET A 151 -1.98 0.84 -23.17
C MET A 151 -2.53 1.25 -21.79
N GLY A 152 -2.52 0.34 -20.82
CA GLY A 152 -2.90 0.63 -19.44
C GLY A 152 -1.99 1.65 -18.78
N ILE A 153 -0.67 1.53 -18.94
CA ILE A 153 0.33 2.49 -18.44
C ILE A 153 0.08 3.88 -19.03
N ILE A 154 -0.13 3.99 -20.35
CA ILE A 154 -0.38 5.27 -21.01
C ILE A 154 -1.64 5.94 -20.44
N MET A 155 -2.71 5.18 -20.26
CA MET A 155 -3.96 5.68 -19.65
C MET A 155 -3.74 6.16 -18.21
N VAL A 156 -2.94 5.45 -17.41
CA VAL A 156 -2.59 5.88 -16.05
C VAL A 156 -1.81 7.20 -16.07
N ILE A 157 -0.84 7.36 -16.98
CA ILE A 157 -0.09 8.61 -17.13
C ILE A 157 -1.03 9.78 -17.47
N ILE A 158 -1.97 9.57 -18.39
CA ILE A 158 -2.98 10.59 -18.74
C ILE A 158 -3.85 10.93 -17.52
N GLY A 159 -4.31 9.91 -16.78
CA GLY A 159 -5.10 10.09 -15.56
C GLY A 159 -4.38 10.93 -14.50
N LEU A 160 -3.11 10.61 -14.23
CA LEU A 160 -2.26 11.36 -13.28
C LEU A 160 -2.04 12.80 -13.73
N ALA A 161 -1.80 13.05 -15.02
CA ALA A 161 -1.65 14.38 -15.56
C ALA A 161 -2.93 15.21 -15.38
N LEU A 162 -4.10 14.62 -15.61
CA LEU A 162 -5.40 15.27 -15.39
C LEU A 162 -5.64 15.59 -13.91
N VAL A 163 -5.27 14.69 -13.00
CA VAL A 163 -5.38 14.94 -11.55
C VAL A 163 -4.48 16.11 -11.12
N GLY A 164 -3.20 16.11 -11.52
CA GLY A 164 -2.29 17.22 -11.19
C GLY A 164 -2.72 18.56 -11.79
N LEU A 165 -3.27 18.58 -13.02
CA LEU A 165 -3.87 19.80 -13.59
C LEU A 165 -5.10 20.26 -12.81
N SER A 166 -5.87 19.32 -12.24
CA SER A 166 -7.01 19.65 -11.39
C SER A 166 -6.58 20.31 -10.09
N ASP A 167 -5.47 19.86 -9.50
CA ASP A 167 -4.95 20.43 -8.25
C ASP A 167 -4.49 21.88 -8.43
N ILE A 168 -3.87 22.20 -9.57
CA ILE A 168 -3.50 23.58 -9.93
C ILE A 168 -4.74 24.45 -10.19
N SER A 169 -5.79 23.88 -10.79
CA SER A 169 -7.01 24.61 -11.15
C SER A 169 -7.95 24.86 -9.96
N ILE A 170 -7.75 24.17 -8.84
CA ILE A 170 -8.46 24.42 -7.58
C ILE A 170 -7.84 25.68 -6.94
N GLU A 171 -8.03 26.84 -7.58
CA GLU A 171 -7.76 28.15 -6.98
C GLU A 171 -8.80 28.42 -5.90
N LYS A 172 -8.56 27.96 -4.66
CA LYS A 172 -9.32 28.34 -3.46
C LYS A 172 -8.75 27.76 -2.15
N SER A 173 -7.53 28.14 -1.77
CA SER A 173 -7.09 28.09 -0.35
C SER A 173 -5.77 28.84 -0.17
N ASP A 174 -5.46 29.23 1.07
CA ASP A 174 -4.22 29.90 1.53
C ASP A 174 -2.90 29.15 1.26
N VAL A 175 -2.94 28.07 0.47
CA VAL A 175 -1.81 27.20 0.13
C VAL A 175 -1.31 27.56 -1.27
N SER A 176 -0.02 27.86 -1.40
CA SER A 176 0.57 28.26 -2.69
C SER A 176 0.55 27.12 -3.71
N THR A 177 0.36 27.44 -5.00
CA THR A 177 0.44 26.45 -6.10
C THR A 177 1.77 25.69 -6.10
N ASN A 178 2.87 26.37 -5.72
CA ASN A 178 4.19 25.76 -5.62
C ASN A 178 4.26 24.69 -4.52
N SER A 179 3.60 24.89 -3.38
CA SER A 179 3.52 23.85 -2.33
C SER A 179 2.75 22.63 -2.82
N ILE A 180 1.60 22.82 -3.49
CA ILE A 180 0.78 21.72 -4.02
C ILE A 180 1.58 20.90 -5.04
N LEU A 181 2.19 21.58 -6.02
CA LEU A 181 3.03 20.92 -7.03
C LEU A 181 4.22 20.18 -6.40
N THR A 182 4.85 20.76 -5.38
CA THR A 182 5.94 20.11 -4.65
C THR A 182 5.44 18.87 -3.92
N GLY A 183 4.27 18.92 -3.29
CA GLY A 183 3.62 17.78 -2.66
C GLY A 183 3.34 16.64 -3.64
N ASP A 184 2.75 16.96 -4.79
CA ASP A 184 2.44 15.97 -5.84
C ASP A 184 3.72 15.30 -6.39
N LEU A 185 4.77 16.08 -6.65
CA LEU A 185 6.06 15.55 -7.09
C LEU A 185 6.73 14.67 -6.04
N LEU A 186 6.67 15.05 -4.76
CA LEU A 186 7.18 14.22 -3.66
C LEU A 186 6.45 12.88 -3.58
N ILE A 187 5.12 12.86 -3.77
CA ILE A 187 4.34 11.62 -3.75
C ILE A 187 4.72 10.72 -4.93
N ILE A 188 4.92 11.28 -6.13
CA ILE A 188 5.40 10.53 -7.30
C ILE A 188 6.79 9.94 -7.02
N CYS A 189 7.72 10.71 -6.46
CA CYS A 189 9.03 10.22 -6.04
C CYS A 189 8.92 9.06 -5.03
N ALA A 190 8.01 9.16 -4.06
CA ALA A 190 7.75 8.09 -3.11
C ALA A 190 7.18 6.83 -3.79
N GLN A 191 6.38 6.97 -4.86
CA GLN A 191 5.90 5.82 -5.63
C GLN A 191 7.01 5.08 -6.35
N VAL A 192 8.09 5.76 -6.76
CA VAL A 192 9.27 5.09 -7.32
C VAL A 192 9.92 4.18 -6.26
N ILE A 193 10.10 4.67 -5.04
CA ILE A 193 10.68 3.90 -3.94
C ILE A 193 9.76 2.73 -3.55
N THR A 194 8.46 2.97 -3.50
CA THR A 194 7.45 1.92 -3.26
C THR A 194 7.48 0.85 -4.37
N ALA A 195 7.68 1.24 -5.63
CA ALA A 195 7.82 0.28 -6.72
C ALA A 195 9.09 -0.56 -6.60
N VAL A 196 10.22 0.04 -6.19
CA VAL A 196 11.45 -0.69 -5.89
C VAL A 196 11.22 -1.71 -4.77
N GLN A 197 10.56 -1.31 -3.67
CA GLN A 197 10.18 -2.22 -2.60
C GLN A 197 9.38 -3.40 -3.14
N MET A 198 8.29 -3.16 -3.88
CA MET A 198 7.43 -4.24 -4.42
C MET A 198 8.19 -5.22 -5.32
N VAL A 199 9.10 -4.73 -6.15
CA VAL A 199 9.91 -5.55 -7.06
C VAL A 199 10.97 -6.36 -6.31
N VAL A 200 11.60 -5.76 -5.30
CA VAL A 200 12.56 -6.42 -4.42
C VAL A 200 11.86 -7.51 -3.60
N GLU A 201 10.70 -7.21 -3.03
CA GLU A 201 9.84 -8.18 -2.34
C GLU A 201 9.48 -9.35 -3.25
N GLU A 202 8.99 -9.09 -4.46
CA GLU A 202 8.64 -10.16 -5.40
C GLU A 202 9.87 -11.02 -5.75
N LYS A 203 11.03 -10.41 -5.96
CA LYS A 203 12.26 -11.14 -6.29
C LYS A 203 12.77 -12.02 -5.16
N PHE A 204 12.78 -11.52 -3.92
CA PHE A 204 13.38 -12.23 -2.79
C PHE A 204 12.37 -13.08 -2.00
N VAL A 205 11.19 -12.54 -1.69
CA VAL A 205 10.17 -13.24 -0.89
C VAL A 205 9.54 -14.37 -1.70
N ALA A 206 9.16 -14.11 -2.95
CA ALA A 206 8.63 -15.17 -3.81
C ALA A 206 9.76 -16.11 -4.28
N GLY A 207 10.93 -15.57 -4.65
CA GLY A 207 12.06 -16.36 -5.13
C GLY A 207 12.66 -17.32 -4.08
N GLN A 208 12.69 -16.95 -2.80
CA GLN A 208 13.12 -17.83 -1.71
C GLN A 208 11.95 -18.56 -1.02
N ASN A 209 10.73 -18.41 -1.54
CA ASN A 209 9.52 -19.00 -0.99
C ASN A 209 9.35 -18.75 0.52
N ILE A 210 9.65 -17.55 1.00
CA ILE A 210 9.58 -17.19 2.42
C ILE A 210 8.10 -17.20 2.86
N PRO A 211 7.75 -17.71 4.05
CA PRO A 211 6.39 -17.59 4.57
C PRO A 211 5.99 -16.12 4.73
N ALA A 212 4.83 -15.73 4.20
CA ALA A 212 4.39 -14.33 4.18
C ALA A 212 4.34 -13.70 5.58
N LEU A 213 3.87 -14.46 6.57
CA LEU A 213 3.75 -14.02 7.96
C LEU A 213 5.12 -13.76 8.61
N GLN A 214 6.14 -14.52 8.20
CA GLN A 214 7.53 -14.33 8.64
C GLN A 214 8.19 -13.15 7.93
N ALA A 215 7.92 -12.95 6.63
CA ALA A 215 8.43 -11.81 5.86
C ALA A 215 7.94 -10.47 6.45
N VAL A 216 6.62 -10.32 6.60
CA VAL A 216 6.00 -9.12 7.21
C VAL A 216 6.51 -8.90 8.63
N GLY A 217 6.70 -9.98 9.40
CA GLY A 217 7.21 -9.90 10.75
C GLY A 217 8.63 -9.31 10.85
N TRP A 218 9.53 -9.70 9.95
CA TRP A 218 10.89 -9.16 9.90
C TRP A 218 10.93 -7.75 9.32
N GLU A 219 10.13 -7.46 8.30
CA GLU A 219 9.95 -6.10 7.79
C GLU A 219 9.47 -5.15 8.89
N GLY A 220 8.50 -5.58 9.70
CA GLY A 220 8.03 -4.82 10.86
C GLY A 220 9.13 -4.53 11.88
N ILE A 221 10.03 -5.48 12.16
CA ILE A 221 11.15 -5.25 13.10
C ILE A 221 12.13 -4.22 12.53
N PHE A 222 12.56 -4.41 11.28
CA PHE A 222 13.53 -3.50 10.65
C PHE A 222 12.93 -2.11 10.42
N GLY A 223 11.66 -2.04 10.01
CA GLY A 223 10.91 -0.80 9.87
C GLY A 223 10.74 -0.07 11.20
N PHE A 224 10.39 -0.79 12.28
CA PHE A 224 10.29 -0.21 13.62
C PHE A 224 11.63 0.35 14.11
N ILE A 225 12.73 -0.38 13.92
CA ILE A 225 14.08 0.12 14.27
C ILE A 225 14.41 1.37 13.43
N SER A 226 14.14 1.34 12.13
CA SER A 226 14.44 2.42 11.20
C SER A 226 13.64 3.69 11.52
N ILE A 227 12.35 3.57 11.79
CA ILE A 227 11.50 4.71 12.15
C ILE A 227 11.88 5.26 13.53
N CYS A 228 12.24 4.41 14.51
CA CYS A 228 12.72 4.89 15.81
C CYS A 228 14.01 5.69 15.68
N ILE A 229 14.96 5.23 14.86
CA ILE A 229 16.19 5.98 14.58
C ILE A 229 15.86 7.31 13.88
N LEU A 230 14.93 7.31 12.92
CA LEU A 230 14.51 8.51 12.19
C LEU A 230 13.78 9.51 13.09
N MET A 231 13.00 9.05 14.06
CA MET A 231 12.28 9.92 15.00
C MET A 231 13.23 10.71 15.92
N ILE A 232 14.45 10.22 16.19
CA ILE A 232 15.42 10.94 17.04
C ILE A 232 15.70 12.35 16.50
N PRO A 233 16.24 12.54 15.26
CA PRO A 233 16.46 13.88 14.72
C PRO A 233 15.16 14.65 14.48
N LEU A 234 14.06 13.98 14.09
CA LEU A 234 12.77 14.65 13.83
C LEU A 234 12.17 15.33 15.07
N ASN A 235 12.48 14.83 16.26
CA ASN A 235 12.09 15.48 17.53
C ASN A 235 12.83 16.80 17.81
N PHE A 236 13.90 17.10 17.07
CA PHE A 236 14.70 18.32 17.25
C PHE A 236 14.60 19.29 16.06
N ILE A 237 14.11 18.83 14.91
CA ILE A 237 13.94 19.67 13.72
C ILE A 237 12.66 20.48 13.88
N HIS A 238 12.82 21.79 14.05
CA HIS A 238 11.70 22.73 14.10
C HIS A 238 11.20 23.00 12.69
N ALA A 239 9.89 22.92 12.49
CA ALA A 239 9.26 23.18 11.21
C ALA A 239 8.06 24.13 11.40
N PRO A 240 7.89 25.13 10.53
CA PRO A 240 6.73 26.01 10.60
C PRO A 240 5.46 25.28 10.13
N PRO A 241 4.27 25.76 10.50
CA PRO A 241 3.01 25.33 9.88
C PRO A 241 3.09 25.45 8.35
N PRO A 242 2.56 24.48 7.56
CA PRO A 242 1.71 23.34 7.95
C PRO A 242 2.46 22.06 8.35
N PHE A 243 3.80 22.08 8.41
CA PHE A 243 4.61 20.86 8.60
C PHE A 243 4.67 20.36 10.04
N ALA A 244 4.43 21.23 11.02
CA ALA A 244 4.31 20.86 12.42
C ALA A 244 3.22 21.70 13.10
N ASP A 245 2.26 21.02 13.72
CA ASP A 245 1.25 21.60 14.60
C ASP A 245 1.19 20.80 15.91
N ASN A 246 2.29 20.84 16.66
CA ASN A 246 2.41 20.19 17.96
C ASN A 246 2.99 21.17 18.99
N SER A 247 2.97 20.77 20.26
CA SER A 247 3.39 21.62 21.39
C SER A 247 4.82 22.16 21.29
N LYS A 248 5.70 21.54 20.49
CA LYS A 248 7.10 21.93 20.31
C LYS A 248 7.41 22.59 18.97
N GLY A 249 6.46 22.60 18.02
CA GLY A 249 6.71 23.07 16.65
C GLY A 249 7.80 22.28 15.92
N THR A 250 8.00 21.00 16.28
CA THR A 250 8.96 20.09 15.65
C THR A 250 8.29 19.15 14.67
N LEU A 251 9.00 18.58 13.69
CA LEU A 251 8.39 17.66 12.73
C LEU A 251 7.72 16.44 13.37
N GLU A 252 8.23 16.01 14.53
CA GLU A 252 7.61 14.99 15.36
C GLU A 252 7.77 15.41 16.83
N ALA A 253 6.78 15.12 17.66
CA ALA A 253 6.86 15.36 19.10
C ALA A 253 6.35 14.12 19.83
N THR A 254 7.22 13.13 19.94
CA THR A 254 6.87 11.78 20.43
C THR A 254 6.25 11.80 21.82
N LYS A 255 6.77 12.66 22.71
CA LYS A 255 6.22 12.80 24.08
C LYS A 255 4.80 13.35 24.05
N ASP A 256 4.54 14.33 23.20
CA ASP A 256 3.21 14.94 23.02
C ASP A 256 2.23 13.90 22.50
N ALA A 257 2.63 13.11 21.51
CA ALA A 257 1.85 12.02 20.95
C ALA A 257 1.42 11.02 22.04
N PHE A 258 2.34 10.55 22.88
CA PHE A 258 1.99 9.61 23.96
C PHE A 258 1.01 10.20 24.98
N ILE A 259 1.14 11.50 25.30
CA ILE A 259 0.22 12.19 26.21
C ILE A 259 -1.18 12.29 25.58
N GLN A 260 -1.27 12.71 24.31
CA GLN A 260 -2.55 12.75 23.60
C GLN A 260 -3.23 11.38 23.56
N ILE A 261 -2.48 10.30 23.31
CA ILE A 261 -3.01 8.93 23.30
C ILE A 261 -3.54 8.52 24.68
N GLY A 262 -2.82 8.87 25.75
CA GLY A 262 -3.26 8.59 27.13
C GLY A 262 -4.51 9.38 27.55
N ASN A 263 -4.70 10.57 26.98
CA ASN A 263 -5.81 11.46 27.32
C ASN A 263 -7.14 11.10 26.64
N SER A 264 -7.14 10.27 25.59
CA SER A 264 -8.37 9.90 24.86
C SER A 264 -8.44 8.40 24.56
N GLY A 265 -9.42 7.72 25.17
CA GLY A 265 -9.72 6.32 24.86
C GLY A 265 -10.16 6.10 23.40
N HIS A 266 -10.76 7.10 22.75
CA HIS A 266 -11.14 7.02 21.34
C HIS A 266 -9.92 7.03 20.42
N LEU A 267 -8.90 7.82 20.74
CA LEU A 267 -7.64 7.85 20.00
C LEU A 267 -6.86 6.55 20.19
N LEU A 268 -6.80 6.04 21.43
CA LEU A 268 -6.18 4.74 21.71
C LEU A 268 -6.87 3.61 20.92
N MET A 269 -8.21 3.59 20.87
CA MET A 269 -8.96 2.61 20.08
C MET A 269 -8.62 2.71 18.58
N ALA A 270 -8.47 3.93 18.05
CA ALA A 270 -8.07 4.15 16.66
C ALA A 270 -6.68 3.57 16.38
N ILE A 271 -5.70 3.84 17.25
CA ILE A 271 -4.32 3.34 17.12
C ILE A 271 -4.25 1.82 17.21
N VAL A 272 -4.98 1.22 18.16
CA VAL A 272 -5.08 -0.25 18.25
C VAL A 272 -5.70 -0.82 16.98
N GLY A 273 -6.76 -0.17 16.45
CA GLY A 273 -7.37 -0.54 15.17
C GLY A 273 -6.39 -0.48 13.99
N ILE A 274 -5.55 0.56 13.94
CA ILE A 274 -4.48 0.70 12.94
C ILE A 274 -3.50 -0.47 13.06
N SER A 275 -2.95 -0.73 14.25
CA SER A 275 -1.98 -1.82 14.46
C SER A 275 -2.55 -3.21 14.15
N PHE A 276 -3.82 -3.48 14.43
CA PHE A 276 -4.42 -4.77 14.06
C PHE A 276 -4.69 -4.88 12.56
N SER A 277 -5.25 -3.83 11.95
CA SER A 277 -5.64 -3.87 10.54
C SER A 277 -4.43 -3.92 9.60
N ILE A 278 -3.33 -3.26 9.95
CA ILE A 278 -2.08 -3.30 9.17
C ILE A 278 -1.45 -4.69 9.16
N ALA A 279 -1.53 -5.43 10.27
CA ALA A 279 -1.03 -6.80 10.36
C ALA A 279 -1.70 -7.69 9.31
N PHE A 280 -3.04 -7.65 9.23
CA PHE A 280 -3.80 -8.39 8.23
C PHE A 280 -3.57 -7.86 6.81
N PHE A 281 -3.50 -6.54 6.63
CA PHE A 281 -3.27 -5.92 5.34
C PHE A 281 -1.93 -6.36 4.72
N ASN A 282 -0.84 -6.27 5.47
CA ASN A 282 0.48 -6.64 4.96
C ASN A 282 0.65 -8.14 4.80
N PHE A 283 0.09 -8.95 5.72
CA PHE A 283 0.02 -10.40 5.54
C PHE A 283 -0.70 -10.78 4.23
N ALA A 284 -1.89 -10.21 3.99
CA ALA A 284 -2.65 -10.47 2.78
C ALA A 284 -1.93 -9.94 1.53
N GLY A 285 -1.32 -8.76 1.62
CA GLY A 285 -0.56 -8.13 0.54
C GLY A 285 0.62 -8.98 0.07
N ILE A 286 1.50 -9.41 0.98
CA ILE A 286 2.62 -10.29 0.65
C ILE A 286 2.12 -11.64 0.15
N SER A 287 1.05 -12.18 0.74
CA SER A 287 0.45 -13.44 0.30
C SER A 287 -0.11 -13.34 -1.13
N VAL A 288 -0.76 -12.24 -1.50
CA VAL A 288 -1.22 -11.99 -2.88
C VAL A 288 -0.05 -11.87 -3.85
N THR A 289 1.03 -11.17 -3.47
CA THR A 289 2.24 -11.06 -4.29
C THR A 289 2.84 -12.44 -4.55
N LYS A 290 2.88 -13.30 -3.52
CA LYS A 290 3.44 -14.66 -3.63
C LYS A 290 2.55 -15.61 -4.45
N GLU A 291 1.24 -15.59 -4.22
CA GLU A 291 0.30 -16.58 -4.78
C GLU A 291 -0.26 -16.20 -6.16
N ILE A 292 -0.32 -14.90 -6.49
CA ILE A 292 -0.91 -14.39 -7.74
C ILE A 292 0.07 -13.50 -8.49
N GLY A 293 0.81 -12.64 -7.79
CA GLY A 293 1.84 -11.77 -8.36
C GLY A 293 1.70 -10.30 -7.91
N ALA A 294 2.81 -9.56 -8.00
CA ALA A 294 2.84 -8.15 -7.58
C ALA A 294 1.81 -7.28 -8.31
N THR A 295 1.58 -7.53 -9.61
CA THR A 295 0.60 -6.78 -10.41
C THR A 295 -0.83 -6.87 -9.86
N THR A 296 -1.21 -8.03 -9.31
CA THR A 296 -2.54 -8.22 -8.71
C THR A 296 -2.67 -7.46 -7.39
N ARG A 297 -1.63 -7.45 -6.56
CA ARG A 297 -1.57 -6.61 -5.35
C ARG A 297 -1.87 -5.15 -5.68
N MET A 298 -1.30 -4.62 -6.77
CA MET A 298 -1.53 -3.23 -7.19
C MET A 298 -2.99 -2.96 -7.60
N ILE A 299 -3.67 -3.93 -8.21
CA ILE A 299 -5.11 -3.80 -8.52
C ILE A 299 -5.92 -3.69 -7.24
N LEU A 300 -5.64 -4.57 -6.29
CA LEU A 300 -6.35 -4.58 -5.02
C LEU A 300 -6.11 -3.28 -4.25
N ASP A 301 -4.90 -2.73 -4.32
CA ASP A 301 -4.58 -1.40 -3.81
C ASP A 301 -5.43 -0.32 -4.50
N SER A 302 -5.61 -0.42 -5.81
CA SER A 302 -6.44 0.50 -6.58
C SER A 302 -7.92 0.41 -6.20
N ILE A 303 -8.43 -0.81 -5.99
CA ILE A 303 -9.81 -1.05 -5.53
C ILE A 303 -10.02 -0.44 -4.15
N ARG A 304 -9.08 -0.65 -3.23
CA ARG A 304 -9.08 -0.01 -1.91
C ARG A 304 -9.15 1.51 -2.03
N THR A 305 -8.35 2.12 -2.91
CA THR A 305 -8.38 3.58 -3.12
C THR A 305 -9.77 4.08 -3.53
N ILE A 306 -10.49 3.35 -4.39
CA ILE A 306 -11.87 3.69 -4.78
C ILE A 306 -12.80 3.66 -3.56
N ILE A 307 -12.70 2.62 -2.74
CA ILE A 307 -13.54 2.44 -1.55
C ILE A 307 -13.32 3.61 -0.59
N ILE A 308 -12.06 3.97 -0.33
CA ILE A 308 -11.71 5.09 0.55
C ILE A 308 -12.24 6.41 -0.01
N TRP A 309 -12.06 6.66 -1.31
CA TRP A 309 -12.56 7.87 -1.96
C TRP A 309 -14.08 7.96 -1.90
N ALA A 310 -14.81 6.88 -2.21
CA ALA A 310 -16.26 6.82 -2.11
C ALA A 310 -16.75 7.08 -0.68
N PHE A 311 -16.08 6.51 0.32
CA PHE A 311 -16.38 6.74 1.73
C PHE A 311 -16.11 8.18 2.14
N SER A 312 -14.98 8.76 1.70
CA SER A 312 -14.60 10.15 1.97
C SER A 312 -15.63 11.14 1.43
N LEU A 313 -16.19 10.88 0.23
CA LEU A 313 -17.29 11.68 -0.32
C LEU A 313 -18.60 11.50 0.44
N ALA A 314 -18.95 10.26 0.81
CA ALA A 314 -20.18 9.95 1.55
C ALA A 314 -20.24 10.68 2.91
N PHE A 315 -19.11 10.75 3.62
CA PHE A 315 -18.96 11.45 4.90
C PHE A 315 -18.66 12.95 4.76
N ARG A 316 -18.68 13.49 3.52
CA ARG A 316 -18.34 14.89 3.21
C ARG A 316 -16.99 15.35 3.75
N TRP A 317 -16.03 14.43 3.84
CA TRP A 317 -14.65 14.75 4.22
C TRP A 317 -13.86 15.41 3.10
N GLN A 318 -14.46 15.62 1.92
CA GLN A 318 -13.82 16.23 0.77
C GLN A 318 -14.87 16.92 -0.12
N ALA A 319 -14.51 18.07 -0.70
CA ALA A 319 -15.31 18.73 -1.73
C ALA A 319 -15.24 17.97 -3.07
N PHE A 320 -16.36 17.91 -3.77
CA PHE A 320 -16.45 17.19 -5.05
C PHE A 320 -15.96 18.06 -6.20
N HIS A 321 -14.88 17.62 -6.87
CA HIS A 321 -14.33 18.29 -8.04
C HIS A 321 -14.47 17.43 -9.30
N TYR A 322 -15.10 17.97 -10.34
CA TYR A 322 -15.40 17.24 -11.58
C TYR A 322 -14.13 16.82 -12.35
N LEU A 323 -13.13 17.68 -12.45
CA LEU A 323 -11.90 17.36 -13.18
C LEU A 323 -11.09 16.26 -12.49
N GLN A 324 -11.07 16.28 -11.17
CA GLN A 324 -10.44 15.25 -10.34
C GLN A 324 -11.15 13.89 -10.51
N LEU A 325 -12.49 13.87 -10.56
CA LEU A 325 -13.26 12.66 -10.86
C LEU A 325 -12.94 12.09 -12.24
N ILE A 326 -12.82 12.95 -13.26
CA ILE A 326 -12.47 12.51 -14.62
C ILE A 326 -11.06 11.90 -14.62
N GLY A 327 -10.08 12.59 -14.02
CA GLY A 327 -8.71 12.08 -13.89
C GLY A 327 -8.66 10.73 -13.17
N PHE A 328 -9.36 10.60 -12.05
CA PHE A 328 -9.47 9.35 -11.31
C PHE A 328 -10.13 8.23 -12.11
N SER A 329 -11.19 8.53 -12.85
CA SER A 329 -11.88 7.55 -13.71
C SER A 329 -10.97 7.03 -14.82
N VAL A 330 -10.21 7.92 -15.47
CA VAL A 330 -9.23 7.55 -16.50
C VAL A 330 -8.11 6.69 -15.91
N LEU A 331 -7.59 7.06 -14.74
CA LEU A 331 -6.56 6.32 -14.02
C LEU A 331 -7.04 4.89 -13.70
N LEU A 332 -8.25 4.76 -13.16
CA LEU A 332 -8.92 3.49 -12.84
C LEU A 332 -9.12 2.60 -14.06
N ILE A 333 -9.60 3.18 -15.16
CA ILE A 333 -9.76 2.50 -16.45
C ILE A 333 -8.40 1.98 -16.94
N GLY A 334 -7.33 2.79 -16.83
CA GLY A 334 -5.97 2.39 -17.18
C GLY A 334 -5.48 1.18 -16.38
N MET A 335 -5.67 1.19 -15.06
CA MET A 335 -5.28 0.08 -14.18
C MET A 335 -6.08 -1.21 -14.47
N CYS A 336 -7.37 -1.09 -14.79
CA CYS A 336 -8.19 -2.22 -15.21
C CYS A 336 -7.78 -2.78 -16.58
N CYS A 337 -7.38 -1.92 -17.52
CA CYS A 337 -6.87 -2.30 -18.83
C CYS A 337 -5.54 -3.05 -18.70
N TYR A 338 -4.62 -2.55 -17.86
CA TYR A 338 -3.35 -3.20 -17.57
C TYR A 338 -3.55 -4.64 -17.11
N ASN A 339 -4.49 -4.87 -16.18
CA ASN A 339 -4.64 -6.16 -15.51
C ASN A 339 -5.72 -7.09 -16.07
N ASN A 340 -6.36 -6.75 -17.18
CA ASN A 340 -7.33 -7.63 -17.86
C ASN A 340 -8.57 -8.03 -17.01
N VAL A 341 -8.89 -7.32 -15.93
CA VAL A 341 -9.93 -7.74 -14.95
C VAL A 341 -11.35 -7.36 -15.36
N ILE A 342 -11.56 -6.24 -16.06
CA ILE A 342 -12.93 -5.71 -16.28
C ILE A 342 -13.18 -5.39 -17.76
N ILE A 343 -12.36 -4.52 -18.35
CA ILE A 343 -12.67 -3.91 -19.65
C ILE A 343 -12.51 -4.89 -20.83
N PRO A 344 -11.45 -5.70 -20.94
CA PRO A 344 -11.32 -6.61 -22.09
C PRO A 344 -12.34 -7.75 -22.05
N GLN A 345 -12.74 -8.20 -20.87
CA GLN A 345 -13.80 -9.22 -20.72
C GLN A 345 -15.17 -8.65 -21.07
N LEU A 346 -15.49 -7.42 -20.63
CA LEU A 346 -16.73 -6.73 -21.02
C LEU A 346 -16.74 -6.34 -22.50
N ILE A 347 -15.64 -5.84 -23.06
CA ILE A 347 -15.52 -5.56 -24.50
C ILE A 347 -15.61 -6.86 -25.29
N ARG A 348 -15.00 -7.96 -24.83
CA ARG A 348 -15.19 -9.29 -25.46
C ARG A 348 -16.65 -9.71 -25.36
N LYS A 349 -17.30 -9.62 -24.20
CA LYS A 349 -18.72 -9.99 -24.01
C LYS A 349 -19.66 -9.11 -24.84
N CYS A 350 -19.38 -7.82 -24.96
CA CYS A 350 -20.10 -6.88 -25.81
C CYS A 350 -19.84 -7.15 -27.29
N ARG A 351 -18.60 -7.45 -27.71
CA ARG A 351 -18.28 -7.88 -29.08
C ARG A 351 -18.91 -9.23 -29.42
N TYR A 352 -18.98 -10.16 -28.48
CA TYR A 352 -19.70 -11.43 -28.61
C TYR A 352 -21.21 -11.23 -28.70
N ARG A 353 -21.76 -10.21 -28.02
CA ARG A 353 -23.18 -9.84 -28.13
C ARG A 353 -23.50 -9.02 -29.39
N LEU A 354 -22.57 -8.20 -29.89
CA LEU A 354 -22.76 -7.34 -31.07
C LEU A 354 -22.33 -7.97 -32.40
N GLY A 355 -21.55 -9.07 -32.43
CA GLY A 355 -21.06 -9.61 -33.70
C GLY A 355 -20.60 -11.07 -33.67
N ARG A 356 -21.10 -11.84 -34.65
CA ARG A 356 -20.79 -13.23 -35.05
C ARG A 356 -19.28 -13.60 -35.05
N HIS A 357 -18.67 -13.87 -33.90
CA HIS A 357 -17.38 -14.57 -33.84
C HIS A 357 -17.48 -15.83 -32.98
N ARG A 358 -17.29 -17.00 -33.62
CA ARG A 358 -17.04 -18.26 -32.92
C ARG A 358 -15.71 -18.16 -32.17
N PRO A 359 -15.59 -18.73 -30.96
CA PRO A 359 -14.32 -18.74 -30.24
C PRO A 359 -13.26 -19.53 -31.05
N PRO A 360 -12.01 -19.04 -31.19
CA PRO A 360 -10.95 -19.85 -31.78
C PRO A 360 -10.66 -21.07 -30.87
N PRO A 361 -10.36 -22.26 -31.42
CA PRO A 361 -10.32 -23.49 -30.63
C PRO A 361 -9.10 -23.69 -29.73
N ASN A 362 -8.20 -22.70 -29.57
CA ASN A 362 -6.89 -22.99 -28.96
C ASN A 362 -6.23 -21.88 -28.12
N ASP A 363 -6.95 -20.88 -27.64
CA ASP A 363 -6.44 -20.00 -26.59
C ASP A 363 -6.64 -20.68 -25.21
N ARG A 364 -5.96 -21.82 -25.01
CA ARG A 364 -5.57 -22.22 -23.65
C ARG A 364 -4.54 -21.20 -23.20
N GLU A 365 -4.98 -20.32 -22.32
CA GLU A 365 -4.20 -19.48 -21.41
C GLU A 365 -2.70 -19.78 -21.41
N ARG A 366 -1.95 -19.10 -22.28
CA ARG A 366 -0.54 -18.78 -22.02
C ARG A 366 -0.48 -17.37 -21.46
N ILE A 367 -1.16 -17.16 -20.33
CA ILE A 367 -0.80 -16.07 -19.43
C ILE A 367 0.40 -16.62 -18.67
N ILE A 368 1.60 -16.22 -19.09
CA ILE A 368 2.83 -16.49 -18.35
C ILE A 368 2.78 -15.63 -17.08
N ASN A 369 1.92 -16.02 -16.14
CA ASN A 369 2.26 -15.94 -14.74
C ASN A 369 2.96 -17.27 -14.48
N THR A 370 4.28 -17.31 -14.67
CA THR A 370 5.06 -18.37 -14.05
C THR A 370 4.80 -18.22 -12.55
N ALA A 371 4.01 -19.11 -11.97
CA ALA A 371 4.01 -19.26 -10.53
C ALA A 371 5.46 -19.52 -10.12
N ALA A 372 5.93 -18.92 -9.03
CA ALA A 372 7.33 -19.08 -8.61
C ALA A 372 7.71 -20.55 -8.31
N ASP A 373 6.73 -21.44 -8.22
CA ASP A 373 6.91 -22.89 -8.08
C ASP A 373 7.35 -23.61 -9.38
N ASP A 374 7.36 -22.93 -10.55
CA ASP A 374 7.72 -23.50 -11.86
C ASP A 374 9.15 -23.15 -12.33
N ILE A 375 10.08 -22.83 -11.42
CA ILE A 375 11.50 -22.73 -11.78
C ILE A 375 12.06 -24.15 -11.85
N PRO A 376 12.41 -24.70 -13.03
CA PRO A 376 13.15 -25.96 -13.07
C PRO A 376 14.49 -25.76 -12.37
N GLU A 377 14.78 -26.60 -11.37
CA GLU A 377 16.11 -26.74 -10.79
C GLU A 377 17.09 -27.07 -11.93
N THR A 378 17.86 -26.08 -12.38
CA THR A 378 18.99 -26.31 -13.27
C THR A 378 20.12 -26.93 -12.46
N GLN A 379 20.39 -28.21 -12.75
CA GLN A 379 21.58 -28.97 -12.35
C GLN A 379 22.88 -28.31 -12.80
#